data_AF-A0A1L9QLV8-F1
#
_entry.id   AF-A0A1L9QLV8-F1
#
_cell.length_a   1.000
_cell.length_b   1.000
_cell.length_c   1.000
_cell.angle_alpha   90.00
_cell.angle_beta   90.00
_cell.angle_gamma   90.00
#
_symmetry.space_group_name_H-M   'P 1'
#
loop_
_entity.id
_entity.type
_entity.pdbx_description
1 polymer ?
#
loop_
_entity_poly.entity_id
_entity_poly.type
_entity_poly.pdbx_seq_one_letter_code
_entity_poly.pdbx_strand_id
1 'polypeptide(L)' 'MKAYSIDLRQKIIDTYYNQPISQRQLATRFCVALSLVQKLLKQYRLTGNVAPQPHRGGVKLKLKEE' A
#
# COMPACT_ATOMS: atom_id res chain seq x y z
N MET A 1 -9.50 6.69 -6.65
CA MET A 1 -9.78 6.17 -5.29
C MET A 1 -8.78 6.76 -4.32
N LYS A 2 -9.23 7.27 -3.16
CA LYS A 2 -8.33 7.90 -2.18
C LYS A 2 -7.48 6.84 -1.49
N ALA A 3 -6.19 7.12 -1.33
CA ALA A 3 -5.30 6.24 -0.58
C ALA A 3 -5.69 6.24 0.91
N TYR A 4 -5.62 5.06 1.55
CA TYR A 4 -5.66 4.97 3.01
C TYR A 4 -4.57 5.84 3.65
N SER A 5 -4.86 6.38 4.82
CA SER A 5 -3.94 7.20 5.61
C SER A 5 -2.62 6.44 5.86
N ILE A 6 -1.53 7.21 5.97
CA ILE A 6 -0.20 6.66 6.25
C ILE A 6 -0.20 5.95 7.61
N ASP A 7 -0.88 6.52 8.61
CA ASP A 7 -1.01 5.92 9.95
C ASP A 7 -1.64 4.52 9.93
N LEU A 8 -2.72 4.32 9.17
CA LEU A 8 -3.35 3.00 9.07
C LEU A 8 -2.40 1.97 8.44
N ARG A 9 -1.65 2.38 7.41
CA ARG A 9 -0.68 1.52 6.73
C ARG A 9 0.49 1.16 7.65
N GLN A 10 0.97 2.12 8.43
CA GLN A 10 2.04 1.91 9.39
C GLN A 10 1.60 0.91 10.46
N LYS A 11 0.43 1.12 11.09
CA LYS A 11 -0.14 0.20 12.09
C LYS A 11 -0.31 -1.23 11.57
N ILE A 12 -0.74 -1.38 10.32
CA ILE A 12 -0.85 -2.69 9.66
C ILE A 12 0.51 -3.40 9.62
N ILE A 13 1.56 -2.69 9.26
CA ILE A 13 2.91 -3.25 9.14
C ILE A 13 3.51 -3.53 10.50
N ASP A 14 3.41 -2.59 11.44
CA ASP A 14 3.90 -2.77 12.80
C ASP A 14 3.23 -4.00 13.45
N THR A 15 1.93 -4.16 13.28
CA THR A 15 1.20 -5.34 13.79
C THR A 15 1.67 -6.64 13.14
N TYR A 16 2.00 -6.62 11.84
CA TYR A 16 2.51 -7.78 11.12
C TYR A 16 3.90 -8.22 11.61
N TYR A 17 4.77 -7.27 11.98
CA TYR A 17 6.10 -7.57 12.49
C TYR A 17 6.11 -7.90 14.00
N ASN A 18 5.22 -7.28 14.77
CA ASN A 18 5.14 -7.48 16.22
C ASN A 18 4.38 -8.74 16.64
N GLN A 19 3.49 -9.27 15.78
CA GLN A 19 2.65 -10.41 16.13
C GLN A 19 2.68 -11.49 15.04
N PRO A 20 2.74 -12.79 15.40
CA PRO A 20 2.64 -13.88 14.45
C PRO A 20 1.18 -14.04 13.98
N ILE A 21 0.73 -13.17 13.08
CA ILE A 21 -0.64 -13.13 12.55
C ILE A 21 -0.60 -13.34 11.04
N SER A 22 -1.54 -14.14 10.53
CA SER A 22 -1.70 -14.34 9.09
C SER A 22 -2.22 -13.07 8.39
N GLN A 23 -1.86 -12.87 7.12
CA GLN A 23 -2.34 -11.71 6.35
C GLN A 23 -3.87 -11.62 6.28
N ARG A 24 -4.58 -12.76 6.29
CA ARG A 24 -6.04 -12.83 6.32
C ARG A 24 -6.61 -12.31 7.64
N GLN A 25 -6.10 -12.79 8.77
CA GLN A 25 -6.54 -12.31 10.08
C GLN A 25 -6.22 -10.83 10.27
N LEU A 26 -5.08 -10.37 9.75
CA LEU A 26 -4.71 -8.97 9.77
C LEU A 26 -5.70 -8.11 8.97
N ALA A 27 -6.09 -8.57 7.78
CA ALA A 27 -7.11 -7.90 6.97
C ALA A 27 -8.45 -7.79 7.71
N THR A 28 -8.90 -8.87 8.36
CA THR A 28 -10.13 -8.87 9.17
C THR A 28 -10.03 -7.92 10.36
N ARG A 29 -8.89 -7.90 11.08
CA ARG A 29 -8.68 -7.03 12.26
C ARG A 29 -8.77 -5.54 11.93
N PHE A 30 -8.22 -5.14 10.78
CA PHE A 30 -8.22 -3.76 10.34
C PHE A 30 -9.41 -3.42 9.43
N CYS A 31 -10.34 -4.37 9.19
CA CYS A 31 -11.47 -4.22 8.28
C CYS A 31 -11.05 -3.76 6.87
N VAL A 32 -9.91 -4.25 6.38
CA VAL A 32 -9.37 -3.92 5.06
C VAL A 32 -9.39 -5.13 4.13
N ALA A 33 -9.35 -4.90 2.82
CA ALA A 33 -9.22 -5.98 1.85
C ALA A 33 -7.85 -6.69 1.97
N LEU A 34 -7.85 -8.02 1.81
CA LEU A 34 -6.62 -8.83 1.80
C LEU A 34 -5.61 -8.35 0.73
N SER A 35 -6.11 -7.92 -0.43
CA SER A 35 -5.30 -7.39 -1.52
C SER A 35 -4.55 -6.11 -1.14
N LEU A 36 -5.10 -5.29 -0.23
CA LEU A 36 -4.39 -4.13 0.31
C LEU A 36 -3.19 -4.56 1.15
N VAL A 37 -3.40 -5.50 2.08
CA VAL A 37 -2.36 -6.01 2.97
C VAL A 37 -1.22 -6.62 2.15
N GLN A 38 -1.55 -7.46 1.16
CA GLN A 38 -0.57 -8.05 0.25
C GLN A 38 0.25 -6.99 -0.50
N LYS A 39 -0.42 -5.97 -1.06
CA LYS A 39 0.25 -4.87 -1.76
C LYS A 39 1.16 -4.07 -0.84
N LEU A 40 0.71 -3.74 0.37
CA LEU A 40 1.50 -3.01 1.37
C LEU A 40 2.74 -3.79 1.77
N LEU A 41 2.60 -5.07 2.11
CA LEU A 41 3.74 -5.92 2.48
C LEU A 41 4.74 -6.07 1.33
N LYS A 42 4.26 -6.25 0.10
CA LYS A 42 5.13 -6.29 -1.09
C LYS A 42 5.87 -4.98 -1.28
N GLN A 43 5.18 -3.85 -1.20
CA GLN A 43 5.79 -2.52 -1.35
C GLN A 43 6.85 -2.28 -0.25
N TYR A 44 6.52 -2.59 1.00
CA TYR A 44 7.41 -2.39 2.13
C TYR A 44 8.68 -3.24 2.02
N ARG A 45 8.57 -4.50 1.57
CA ARG A 45 9.74 -5.35 1.31
C ARG A 45 10.65 -4.83 0.20
N LEU A 46 10.09 -4.18 -0.82
CA LEU A 46 10.85 -3.68 -1.97
C LEU A 46 11.45 -2.30 -1.74
N THR A 47 10.75 -1.42 -1.01
CA THR A 47 11.09 0.01 -0.92
C THR A 47 11.35 0.49 0.50
N GLY A 48 11.02 -0.30 1.53
CA GLY A 48 11.02 0.12 2.93
C GLY A 48 9.99 1.21 3.26
N ASN A 49 9.14 1.60 2.30
CA ASN A 49 8.25 2.76 2.43
C ASN A 49 6.78 2.36 2.39
N VAL A 50 6.01 2.91 3.33
CA VAL A 50 4.56 2.71 3.51
C VAL A 50 3.71 3.74 2.75
N ALA A 51 4.33 4.83 2.31
CA ALA A 51 3.64 5.93 1.64
C ALA A 51 2.95 5.46 0.35
N PRO A 52 1.79 6.05 -0.01
CA PRO A 52 1.16 5.75 -1.29
C PRO A 52 2.09 6.09 -2.44
N GLN A 53 2.21 5.16 -3.39
CA GLN A 53 2.88 5.45 -4.66
C GLN A 53 2.17 6.61 -5.36
N PRO A 54 2.93 7.52 -5.99
CA PRO A 54 2.32 8.59 -6.77
C PRO A 54 1.44 7.97 -7.86
N HIS A 55 0.34 8.66 -8.17
CA HIS A 55 -0.52 8.23 -9.27
C HIS A 55 0.35 8.11 -10.52
N ARG A 56 0.39 6.92 -11.11
CA ARG A 56 1.12 6.69 -12.37
C ARG A 56 0.35 7.47 -13.43
N GLY A 57 0.75 8.72 -13.64
CA GLY A 57 0.13 9.65 -14.59
C GLY A 57 0.02 8.98 -15.95
N GLY A 58 -1.09 9.25 -16.64
CA GLY A 58 -1.32 8.71 -17.99
C GLY A 58 -0.19 9.06 -18.95
N VAL A 59 -0.19 8.41 -20.11
CA VAL A 59 0.78 8.67 -21.17
C VAL A 59 0.83 10.18 -21.46
N LYS A 60 1.99 10.81 -21.31
CA LYS A 60 2.20 12.20 -21.75
C LYS A 60 2.05 12.25 -23.26
N LEU A 61 0.99 12.88 -23.76
CA LEU A 61 0.86 13.22 -25.17
C LEU A 61 2.01 14.15 -25.56
N LYS A 62 2.79 13.76 -26.57
CA LYS A 62 3.77 14.65 -27.19
C LYS A 62 3.03 15.50 -28.21
N LEU A 63 2.96 16.82 -27.98
CA LEU A 63 2.69 17.75 -29.08
C LEU A 63 3.94 17.81 -29.95
N LYS A 64 3.77 17.59 -31.25
CA LYS A 64 4.78 17.98 -32.23
C LYS A 64 4.61 19.49 -32.41
N GLU A 65 5.64 20.26 -32.07
CA GLU A 65 5.78 21.62 -32.59
C GLU A 65 6.29 21.49 -34.04
N GLU A 66 5.56 22.09 -34.98
CA GLU A 66 5.94 22.22 -36.40
C GLU A 66 6.99 23.32 -36.60
#